data_AF-A0A8T3KZ89-F1
#
_entry.id   AF-A0A8T3KZ89-F1
#
_cell.length_a   1.000
_cell.length_b   1.000
_cell.length_c   1.000
_cell.angle_alpha   90.00
_cell.angle_beta   90.00
_cell.angle_gamma   90.00
#
_symmetry.space_group_name_H-M   'P 1'
#
loop_
_entity.id
_entity.type
_entity.pdbx_description
1 polymer ?
#
loop_
_entity_poly.entity_id
_entity_poly.type
_entity_poly.pdbx_seq_one_letter_code
_entity_poly.pdbx_strand_id
1 'polypeptide(L)'
;MKDLIKILVVLSLLLIITSEVSADLSPAFEGRKLYVSHCQLCHAVDGKGDGPLAKSMQIDAEDLTTVVRSGSDNNLIKIITGKGRHASTHRISASMPKWEEVFSEHQIKALVAYLRFLSSSKHDLVGDPEIGQQLYQKYCSICHGVEGDGKGIMTELLRIKPIDHTNPYKTDKLDNKELASSILDGRGKFMPAFRGVLNQNEVDGLVSYIRLLYQIWGKLEDGGLVILMRPPAVKTGEEGSDSLLRDPSCESKENLSETGKKNAVRIREQFKSRGVPIESVLASPDCLAKETAKTAFGQVESVEFLSLMDTLSEQQADSYTAQLERRIGSYSGKGNLVLVTHELNINAISFQTLEEGYFLVLNPMGKNEFEEIGIYRLDN
;
A
#
# COMPACT_ATOMS: atom_id res chain seq x y z
N MET A 1 -27.29 -46.87 17.67
CA MET A 1 -27.07 -46.29 16.32
C MET A 1 -27.74 -44.93 16.12
N LYS A 2 -29.03 -44.75 16.47
CA LYS A 2 -29.71 -43.45 16.32
C LYS A 2 -29.12 -42.32 17.19
N ASP A 3 -28.61 -42.64 18.38
CA ASP A 3 -28.00 -41.64 19.27
C ASP A 3 -26.55 -41.28 18.90
N LEU A 4 -25.82 -42.21 18.26
CA LEU A 4 -24.47 -41.96 17.76
C LEU A 4 -24.48 -41.02 16.54
N ILE A 5 -25.51 -41.14 15.69
CA ILE A 5 -25.72 -40.27 14.53
C ILE A 5 -26.12 -38.85 14.98
N LYS A 6 -26.91 -38.70 16.05
CA LYS A 6 -27.25 -37.37 16.60
C LYS A 6 -26.03 -36.64 17.19
N ILE A 7 -25.13 -37.35 17.85
CA ILE A 7 -23.89 -36.76 18.39
C ILE A 7 -22.94 -36.34 17.26
N LEU A 8 -22.82 -37.13 16.19
CA LEU A 8 -22.02 -36.78 15.02
C LEU A 8 -22.59 -35.57 14.25
N VAL A 9 -23.92 -35.45 14.15
CA VAL A 9 -24.57 -34.30 13.48
C VAL A 9 -24.44 -33.01 14.31
N VAL A 10 -24.45 -33.10 15.64
CA VAL A 10 -24.23 -31.94 16.52
C VAL A 10 -22.76 -31.50 16.54
N LEU A 11 -21.80 -32.44 16.47
CA LEU A 11 -20.37 -32.11 16.35
C LEU A 11 -19.99 -31.56 14.96
N SER A 12 -20.68 -31.97 13.90
CA SER A 12 -20.46 -31.42 12.54
C SER A 12 -21.18 -30.09 12.30
N LEU A 13 -22.20 -29.75 13.09
CA LEU A 13 -22.79 -28.40 13.10
C LEU A 13 -22.03 -27.37 13.95
N LEU A 14 -21.07 -27.80 14.78
CA LEU A 14 -20.20 -26.90 15.57
C LEU A 14 -18.89 -26.53 14.88
N LEU A 15 -18.69 -26.98 13.64
CA LEU A 15 -17.67 -26.47 12.71
C LEU A 15 -18.31 -25.40 11.81
N ILE A 16 -19.04 -24.46 12.41
CA ILE A 16 -19.16 -23.14 11.79
C ILE A 16 -17.77 -22.55 11.93
N ILE A 17 -17.04 -22.57 10.81
CA ILE A 17 -15.79 -21.84 10.62
C ILE A 17 -16.11 -20.40 11.01
N THR A 18 -15.77 -20.02 12.24
CA THR A 18 -15.56 -18.62 12.55
C THR A 18 -14.38 -18.26 11.68
N SER A 19 -14.62 -17.58 10.56
CA SER A 19 -13.59 -16.73 9.99
C SER A 19 -13.25 -15.77 11.12
N GLU A 20 -12.20 -16.09 11.89
CA GLU A 20 -11.55 -15.09 12.72
C GLU A 20 -11.27 -13.96 11.75
N VAL A 21 -11.91 -12.82 11.99
CA VAL A 21 -11.58 -11.57 11.33
C VAL A 21 -10.18 -11.23 11.84
N SER A 22 -9.18 -11.91 11.30
CA SER A 22 -7.78 -11.57 11.48
C SER A 22 -7.59 -10.34 10.61
N ALA A 23 -7.42 -9.19 11.24
CA ALA A 23 -6.98 -8.02 10.49
C ALA A 23 -5.61 -8.32 9.88
N ASP A 24 -5.43 -7.88 8.63
CA ASP A 24 -4.14 -7.94 7.98
C ASP A 24 -3.16 -7.02 8.72
N LEU A 25 -1.98 -7.55 9.03
CA LEU A 25 -0.90 -6.75 9.58
C LEU A 25 -0.48 -5.70 8.55
N SER A 26 0.04 -4.56 9.01
CA SER A 26 0.55 -3.57 8.06
C SER A 26 1.72 -4.18 7.26
N PRO A 27 1.81 -3.91 5.94
CA PRO A 27 2.88 -4.48 5.11
C PRO A 27 4.29 -4.16 5.63
N ALA A 28 4.50 -2.97 6.19
CA ALA A 28 5.78 -2.59 6.78
C ALA A 28 6.11 -3.38 8.07
N PHE A 29 5.10 -3.72 8.88
CA PHE A 29 5.31 -4.58 10.06
C PHE A 29 5.68 -6.00 9.65
N GLU A 30 4.97 -6.58 8.68
CA GLU A 30 5.32 -7.90 8.12
C GLU A 30 6.71 -7.90 7.50
N GLY A 31 7.02 -6.87 6.71
CA GLY A 31 8.33 -6.68 6.07
C GLY A 31 9.46 -6.59 7.07
N ARG A 32 9.26 -5.90 8.20
CA ARG A 32 10.26 -5.82 9.28
C ARG A 32 10.65 -7.20 9.79
N LYS A 33 9.67 -8.07 10.04
CA LYS A 33 9.93 -9.43 10.57
C LYS A 33 10.81 -10.22 9.59
N LEU A 34 10.53 -10.10 8.29
CA LEU A 34 11.32 -10.73 7.24
C LEU A 34 12.74 -10.14 7.20
N TYR A 35 12.85 -8.81 7.25
CA TYR A 35 14.12 -8.09 7.21
C TYR A 35 15.05 -8.43 8.38
N VAL A 36 14.52 -8.38 9.61
CA VAL A 36 15.27 -8.73 10.82
C VAL A 36 15.77 -10.17 10.77
N SER A 37 14.98 -11.08 10.19
CA SER A 37 15.36 -12.49 10.14
C SER A 37 16.38 -12.81 9.04
N HIS A 38 16.38 -12.06 7.93
CA HIS A 38 17.07 -12.48 6.71
C HIS A 38 18.04 -11.44 6.11
N CYS A 39 17.79 -10.15 6.34
CA CYS A 39 18.53 -9.07 5.69
C CYS A 39 19.51 -8.36 6.63
N GLN A 40 19.17 -8.23 7.92
CA GLN A 40 19.95 -7.42 8.88
C GLN A 40 21.40 -7.88 9.05
N LEU A 41 21.70 -9.16 8.81
CA LEU A 41 23.06 -9.70 8.99
C LEU A 41 24.06 -9.05 8.02
N CYS A 42 23.60 -8.66 6.84
CA CYS A 42 24.39 -7.92 5.87
C CYS A 42 24.08 -6.42 5.92
N HIS A 43 22.79 -6.05 5.94
CA HIS A 43 22.38 -4.64 5.82
C HIS A 43 22.28 -3.87 7.14
N ALA A 44 22.61 -4.50 8.27
CA ALA A 44 22.36 -3.99 9.63
C ALA A 44 20.88 -3.77 9.96
N VAL A 45 20.55 -3.58 11.24
CA VAL A 45 19.17 -3.35 11.67
C VAL A 45 18.62 -2.01 11.20
N ASP A 46 19.50 -1.02 11.03
CA ASP A 46 19.19 0.34 10.58
C ASP A 46 19.36 0.53 9.06
N GLY A 47 19.73 -0.52 8.32
CA GLY A 47 19.83 -0.50 6.86
C GLY A 47 21.10 0.11 6.30
N LYS A 48 22.07 0.51 7.13
CA LYS A 48 23.26 1.24 6.66
C LYS A 48 24.34 0.37 5.98
N GLY A 49 24.12 -0.93 5.86
CA GLY A 49 25.06 -1.82 5.17
C GLY A 49 26.21 -2.33 6.03
N ASP A 50 26.22 -2.06 7.34
CA ASP A 50 27.34 -2.41 8.23
C ASP A 50 27.06 -3.64 9.11
N GLY A 51 26.26 -4.57 8.59
CA GLY A 51 25.86 -5.79 9.29
C GLY A 51 27.06 -6.67 9.69
N PRO A 52 26.94 -7.44 10.78
CA PRO A 52 28.06 -8.23 11.31
C PRO A 52 28.58 -9.28 10.33
N LEU A 53 27.69 -9.88 9.51
CA LEU A 53 28.08 -10.84 8.48
C LEU A 53 28.75 -10.14 7.30
N ALA A 54 28.26 -8.97 6.88
CA ALA A 54 28.90 -8.16 5.84
C ALA A 54 30.35 -7.83 6.23
N LYS A 55 30.58 -7.36 7.46
CA LYS A 55 31.92 -7.10 8.00
C LYS A 55 32.81 -8.35 8.02
N SER A 56 32.27 -9.48 8.50
CA SER A 56 33.03 -10.73 8.60
C SER A 56 33.39 -11.32 7.25
N MET A 57 32.52 -11.18 6.26
CA MET A 57 32.71 -11.72 4.91
C MET A 57 33.36 -10.72 3.94
N GLN A 58 33.66 -9.50 4.41
CA GLN A 58 34.17 -8.40 3.58
C GLN A 58 33.25 -8.15 2.37
N ILE A 59 31.95 -8.18 2.61
CA ILE A 59 30.91 -7.85 1.63
C ILE A 59 30.54 -6.39 1.84
N ASP A 60 30.63 -5.59 0.79
CA ASP A 60 30.16 -4.21 0.78
C ASP A 60 28.64 -4.21 0.58
N ALA A 61 27.88 -4.28 1.68
CA ALA A 61 26.43 -4.18 1.62
C ALA A 61 25.99 -2.72 1.44
N GLU A 62 24.96 -2.51 0.63
CA GLU A 62 24.44 -1.17 0.33
C GLU A 62 23.80 -0.51 1.56
N ASP A 63 23.97 0.81 1.66
CA ASP A 63 23.17 1.67 2.52
C ASP A 63 21.76 1.82 1.93
N LEU A 64 20.85 0.99 2.45
CA LEU A 64 19.46 0.94 2.05
C LEU A 64 18.73 2.24 2.36
N THR A 65 19.17 3.03 3.34
CA THR A 65 18.52 4.32 3.63
C THR A 65 18.71 5.33 2.50
N THR A 66 19.74 5.15 1.67
CA THR A 66 20.05 6.02 0.53
C THR A 66 19.59 5.41 -0.80
N VAL A 67 19.93 4.14 -1.03
CA VAL A 67 19.63 3.45 -2.31
C VAL A 67 18.13 3.25 -2.49
N VAL A 68 17.39 2.91 -1.43
CA VAL A 68 15.95 2.73 -1.52
C VAL A 68 15.28 4.05 -1.89
N ARG A 69 15.68 5.17 -1.28
CA ARG A 69 15.07 6.49 -1.51
C ARG A 69 15.10 6.93 -2.97
N SER A 70 16.13 6.54 -3.72
CA SER A 70 16.31 6.92 -5.13
C SER A 70 15.88 5.85 -6.14
N GLY A 71 15.70 4.60 -5.71
CA GLY A 71 15.26 3.51 -6.57
C GLY A 71 13.74 3.38 -6.64
N SER A 72 13.19 2.95 -7.78
CA SER A 72 11.77 2.55 -7.89
C SER A 72 11.50 1.20 -7.20
N ASP A 73 10.27 0.96 -6.75
CA ASP A 73 9.87 -0.31 -6.13
C ASP A 73 10.17 -1.51 -7.02
N ASN A 74 9.91 -1.40 -8.32
CA ASN A 74 10.28 -2.46 -9.25
C ASN A 74 11.78 -2.75 -9.28
N ASN A 75 12.62 -1.72 -9.26
CA ASN A 75 14.06 -1.94 -9.21
C ASN A 75 14.45 -2.67 -7.92
N LEU A 76 13.85 -2.31 -6.79
CA LEU A 76 14.06 -2.99 -5.51
C LEU A 76 13.59 -4.44 -5.55
N ILE A 77 12.42 -4.71 -6.11
CA ILE A 77 11.89 -6.07 -6.29
C ILE A 77 12.84 -6.89 -7.18
N LYS A 78 13.30 -6.34 -8.31
CA LYS A 78 14.28 -7.02 -9.16
C LYS A 78 15.56 -7.36 -8.39
N ILE A 79 16.07 -6.43 -7.58
CA ILE A 79 17.26 -6.67 -6.75
C ILE A 79 17.00 -7.79 -5.72
N ILE A 80 15.90 -7.72 -4.97
CA ILE A 80 15.53 -8.70 -3.94
C ILE A 80 15.33 -10.11 -4.54
N THR A 81 14.70 -10.18 -5.71
CA THR A 81 14.48 -11.44 -6.45
C THR A 81 15.73 -11.96 -7.14
N GLY A 82 16.85 -11.22 -7.12
CA GLY A 82 18.11 -11.59 -7.78
C GLY A 82 18.09 -11.44 -9.30
N LYS A 83 17.09 -10.72 -9.83
CA LYS A 83 16.95 -10.37 -11.25
C LYS A 83 17.57 -8.99 -11.58
N GLY A 84 17.87 -8.19 -10.57
CA GLY A 84 18.45 -6.84 -10.65
C GLY A 84 19.91 -6.78 -10.22
N ARG A 85 20.56 -5.64 -10.45
CA ARG A 85 21.95 -5.36 -10.04
C ARG A 85 21.97 -4.39 -8.86
N HIS A 86 22.87 -4.60 -7.90
CA HIS A 86 23.17 -3.62 -6.84
C HIS A 86 23.95 -2.41 -7.40
N ALA A 87 23.86 -1.25 -6.73
CA ALA A 87 24.30 0.04 -7.27
C ALA A 87 25.82 0.30 -7.16
N SER A 88 26.55 -0.35 -6.26
CA SER A 88 27.98 -0.09 -6.06
C SER A 88 28.89 -0.93 -6.98
N THR A 89 29.67 -0.19 -7.78
CA THR A 89 31.03 -0.49 -8.23
C THR A 89 31.41 -1.97 -8.49
N HIS A 90 31.32 -2.37 -9.76
CA HIS A 90 32.21 -3.35 -10.42
C HIS A 90 32.35 -4.78 -9.87
N ARG A 91 31.56 -5.22 -8.89
CA ARG A 91 31.45 -6.64 -8.53
C ARG A 91 29.99 -7.05 -8.43
N ILE A 92 29.62 -7.99 -9.30
CA ILE A 92 28.28 -8.58 -9.38
C ILE A 92 27.82 -9.04 -7.99
N SER A 93 26.55 -8.79 -7.71
CA SER A 93 25.74 -9.26 -6.58
C SER A 93 25.54 -10.79 -6.56
N ALA A 94 26.63 -11.56 -6.56
CA ALA A 94 26.58 -13.01 -6.34
C ALA A 94 26.33 -13.38 -4.87
N SER A 95 26.54 -12.42 -3.96
CA SER A 95 26.47 -12.65 -2.51
C SER A 95 25.08 -12.41 -1.91
N MET A 96 24.18 -11.68 -2.58
CA MET A 96 22.79 -11.53 -2.12
C MET A 96 21.97 -12.72 -2.63
N PRO A 97 21.30 -13.48 -1.74
CA PRO A 97 20.46 -14.60 -2.15
C PRO A 97 19.30 -14.16 -3.05
N LYS A 98 18.84 -15.09 -3.90
CA LYS A 98 17.61 -14.89 -4.69
C LYS A 98 16.41 -15.14 -3.81
N TRP A 99 15.85 -14.08 -3.24
CA TRP A 99 14.79 -14.23 -2.24
C TRP A 99 13.46 -14.70 -2.84
N GLU A 100 13.29 -14.72 -4.17
CA GLU A 100 12.13 -15.33 -4.83
C GLU A 100 12.03 -16.86 -4.62
N GLU A 101 13.15 -17.51 -4.26
CA GLU A 101 13.15 -18.95 -3.95
C GLU A 101 12.68 -19.24 -2.51
N VAL A 102 12.56 -18.21 -1.67
CA VAL A 102 12.24 -18.34 -0.23
C VAL A 102 10.95 -17.59 0.13
N PHE A 103 10.70 -16.44 -0.49
CA PHE A 103 9.60 -15.55 -0.18
C PHE A 103 8.55 -15.54 -1.29
N SER A 104 7.29 -15.47 -0.89
CA SER A 104 6.19 -15.18 -1.82
C SER A 104 6.25 -13.74 -2.33
N GLU A 105 5.56 -13.45 -3.42
CA GLU A 105 5.43 -12.07 -3.93
C GLU A 105 4.89 -11.11 -2.87
N HIS A 106 3.94 -11.57 -2.05
CA HIS A 106 3.39 -10.76 -0.95
C HIS A 106 4.47 -10.42 0.08
N GLN A 107 5.30 -11.40 0.46
CA GLN A 107 6.41 -11.19 1.40
C GLN A 107 7.49 -10.27 0.81
N ILE A 108 7.77 -10.35 -0.48
CA ILE A 108 8.70 -9.42 -1.17
C ILE A 108 8.13 -7.99 -1.14
N LYS A 109 6.82 -7.83 -1.42
CA LYS A 109 6.15 -6.51 -1.34
C LYS A 109 6.15 -5.96 0.09
N ALA A 110 5.92 -6.81 1.09
CA ALA A 110 6.03 -6.43 2.50
C ALA A 110 7.46 -5.96 2.85
N LEU A 111 8.49 -6.67 2.40
CA LEU A 111 9.89 -6.24 2.54
C LEU A 111 10.13 -4.85 1.94
N VAL A 112 9.66 -4.61 0.70
CA VAL A 112 9.77 -3.29 0.06
C VAL A 112 9.07 -2.21 0.88
N ALA A 113 7.87 -2.48 1.40
CA ALA A 113 7.17 -1.54 2.28
C ALA A 113 7.98 -1.20 3.54
N TYR A 114 8.64 -2.18 4.15
CA TYR A 114 9.54 -1.92 5.28
C TYR A 114 10.80 -1.15 4.88
N LEU A 115 11.40 -1.44 3.72
CA LEU A 115 12.54 -0.67 3.20
C LEU A 115 12.16 0.80 2.92
N ARG A 116 10.94 1.04 2.42
CA ARG A 116 10.38 2.39 2.27
C ARG A 116 10.25 3.08 3.62
N PHE A 117 9.71 2.40 4.63
CA PHE A 117 9.71 2.92 5.99
C PHE A 117 11.13 3.26 6.46
N LEU A 118 12.10 2.35 6.30
CA LEU A 118 13.48 2.53 6.75
C LEU A 118 14.18 3.72 6.07
N SER A 119 13.88 3.98 4.80
CA SER A 119 14.49 5.07 4.03
C SER A 119 13.76 6.42 4.17
N SER A 120 12.48 6.44 4.52
CA SER A 120 11.68 7.68 4.54
C SER A 120 11.24 8.12 5.94
N SER A 121 11.30 7.22 6.93
CA SER A 121 10.87 7.55 8.29
C SER A 121 11.73 8.66 8.90
N LYS A 122 11.06 9.60 9.56
CA LYS A 122 11.70 10.66 10.35
C LYS A 122 12.11 10.20 11.75
N HIS A 123 11.57 9.06 12.20
CA HIS A 123 11.67 8.59 13.57
C HIS A 123 12.09 7.12 13.60
N ASP A 124 13.04 6.80 14.47
CA ASP A 124 13.55 5.44 14.63
C ASP A 124 12.52 4.54 15.35
N LEU A 125 12.69 3.22 15.21
CA LEU A 125 12.00 2.22 16.03
C LEU A 125 12.73 2.08 17.37
N VAL A 126 12.08 2.49 18.46
CA VAL A 126 12.70 2.61 19.80
C VAL A 126 12.55 1.37 20.67
N GLY A 127 11.59 0.50 20.35
CA GLY A 127 11.39 -0.78 21.03
C GLY A 127 10.93 -1.89 20.09
N ASP A 128 10.60 -3.05 20.67
CA ASP A 128 10.14 -4.23 19.94
C ASP A 128 8.68 -4.06 19.47
N PRO A 129 8.43 -3.89 18.15
CA PRO A 129 7.07 -3.72 17.65
C PRO A 129 6.24 -4.99 17.71
N GLU A 130 6.82 -6.18 17.87
CA GLU A 130 6.06 -7.41 18.09
C GLU A 130 5.36 -7.37 19.46
N ILE A 131 6.03 -6.86 20.49
CA ILE A 131 5.41 -6.55 21.80
C ILE A 131 4.35 -5.46 21.61
N GLY A 132 4.70 -4.40 20.88
CA GLY A 132 3.80 -3.30 20.57
C GLY A 132 2.50 -3.76 19.91
N GLN A 133 2.58 -4.64 18.92
CA GLN A 133 1.43 -5.18 18.20
C GLN A 133 0.46 -5.88 19.15
N GLN A 134 0.96 -6.76 20.02
CA GLN A 134 0.13 -7.50 20.97
C GLN A 134 -0.58 -6.56 21.94
N LEU A 135 0.16 -5.58 22.47
CA LEU A 135 -0.39 -4.59 23.40
C LEU A 135 -1.39 -3.67 22.72
N TYR A 136 -1.13 -3.28 21.48
CA TYR A 136 -2.03 -2.43 20.69
C TYR A 136 -3.36 -3.13 20.46
N GLN A 137 -3.32 -4.41 20.08
CA GLN A 137 -4.52 -5.22 19.91
C GLN A 137 -5.28 -5.41 21.22
N LYS A 138 -4.56 -5.52 22.34
CA LYS A 138 -5.15 -5.70 23.67
C LYS A 138 -5.80 -4.42 24.23
N TYR A 139 -5.18 -3.26 24.05
CA TYR A 139 -5.54 -2.05 24.77
C TYR A 139 -5.99 -0.88 23.89
N CYS A 140 -5.51 -0.79 22.65
CA CYS A 140 -5.66 0.40 21.82
C CYS A 140 -6.73 0.24 20.73
N SER A 141 -6.83 -0.96 20.15
CA SER A 141 -7.69 -1.28 18.99
C SER A 141 -9.17 -0.96 19.21
N ILE A 142 -9.66 -1.07 20.45
CA ILE A 142 -11.06 -0.79 20.79
C ILE A 142 -11.49 0.65 20.46
N CYS A 143 -10.54 1.60 20.52
CA CYS A 143 -10.75 2.99 20.14
C CYS A 143 -10.08 3.31 18.79
N HIS A 144 -8.82 2.92 18.60
CA HIS A 144 -8.06 3.30 17.41
C HIS A 144 -8.29 2.38 16.20
N GLY A 145 -9.10 1.32 16.32
CA GLY A 145 -9.29 0.32 15.27
C GLY A 145 -8.19 -0.74 15.27
N VAL A 146 -8.53 -1.94 14.79
CA VAL A 146 -7.58 -3.07 14.71
C VAL A 146 -6.42 -2.76 13.76
N GLU A 147 -6.71 -2.04 12.67
CA GLU A 147 -5.72 -1.53 11.70
C GLU A 147 -5.06 -0.22 12.15
N GLY A 148 -5.60 0.44 13.17
CA GLY A 148 -5.14 1.74 13.65
C GLY A 148 -5.68 2.96 12.91
N ASP A 149 -6.70 2.79 12.08
CA ASP A 149 -7.31 3.83 11.24
C ASP A 149 -8.24 4.81 12.00
N GLY A 150 -8.32 4.70 13.33
CA GLY A 150 -9.16 5.51 14.20
C GLY A 150 -10.62 5.04 14.29
N LYS A 151 -10.99 3.90 13.68
CA LYS A 151 -12.38 3.41 13.62
C LYS A 151 -12.65 2.23 14.57
N GLY A 152 -12.15 2.31 15.79
CA GLY A 152 -12.52 1.36 16.83
C GLY A 152 -14.01 1.47 17.20
N ILE A 153 -14.58 0.39 17.75
CA ILE A 153 -16.01 0.34 18.12
C ILE A 153 -16.43 1.48 19.08
N MET A 154 -15.50 1.96 19.92
CA MET A 154 -15.77 3.06 20.84
C MET A 154 -15.80 4.44 20.16
N THR A 155 -15.21 4.60 18.98
CA THR A 155 -15.22 5.84 18.20
C THR A 155 -16.65 6.26 17.87
N GLU A 156 -17.45 5.33 17.37
CA GLU A 156 -18.85 5.59 17.02
C GLU A 156 -19.71 5.80 18.28
N LEU A 157 -19.57 4.91 19.27
CA LEU A 157 -20.38 4.92 20.49
C LEU A 157 -20.19 6.22 21.30
N LEU A 158 -18.96 6.70 21.41
CA LEU A 158 -18.64 7.91 22.19
C LEU A 158 -18.57 9.17 21.33
N ARG A 159 -18.75 9.06 20.01
CA ARG A 159 -18.58 10.16 19.03
C ARG A 159 -17.24 10.88 19.20
N ILE A 160 -16.19 10.10 19.45
CA ILE A 160 -14.81 10.59 19.53
C ILE A 160 -14.12 10.41 18.19
N LYS A 161 -13.04 11.13 17.95
CA LYS A 161 -12.19 10.97 16.76
C LYS A 161 -10.74 10.80 17.21
N PRO A 162 -10.31 9.56 17.51
CA PRO A 162 -8.92 9.28 17.82
C PRO A 162 -8.01 9.65 16.64
N ILE A 163 -6.72 9.81 16.90
CA ILE A 163 -5.74 9.92 15.82
C ILE A 163 -5.75 8.62 15.01
N ASP A 164 -5.70 8.78 13.69
CA ASP A 164 -5.46 7.72 12.73
C ASP A 164 -3.95 7.48 12.66
N HIS A 165 -3.52 6.34 13.19
CA HIS A 165 -2.11 5.94 13.26
C HIS A 165 -1.56 5.46 11.92
N THR A 166 -2.42 5.19 10.95
CA THR A 166 -2.00 4.79 9.60
C THR A 166 -1.57 5.97 8.74
N ASN A 167 -1.93 7.20 9.15
CA ASN A 167 -1.57 8.43 8.46
C ASN A 167 -0.24 9.02 8.99
N PRO A 168 0.84 9.05 8.19
CA PRO A 168 2.14 9.56 8.61
C PRO A 168 2.13 11.09 8.80
N TYR A 169 1.30 11.86 8.08
CA TYR A 169 1.21 13.31 8.28
C TYR A 169 0.62 13.68 9.63
N LYS A 170 -0.07 12.75 10.30
CA LYS A 170 -0.53 12.91 11.68
C LYS A 170 0.50 12.37 12.65
N THR A 171 0.99 11.15 12.43
CA THR A 171 1.90 10.49 13.39
C THR A 171 3.31 11.07 13.37
N ASP A 172 3.87 11.47 12.22
CA ASP A 172 5.23 12.04 12.13
C ASP A 172 5.36 13.43 12.75
N LYS A 173 4.24 14.14 12.96
CA LYS A 173 4.22 15.41 13.70
C LYS A 173 4.51 15.23 15.18
N LEU A 174 4.29 14.02 15.69
CA LEU A 174 4.62 13.65 17.06
C LEU A 174 5.95 12.92 17.03
N ASP A 175 6.94 13.37 17.80
CA ASP A 175 8.16 12.59 18.00
C ASP A 175 7.90 11.35 18.88
N ASN A 176 8.89 10.46 18.99
CA ASN A 176 8.74 9.23 19.79
C ASN A 176 8.46 9.52 21.27
N LYS A 177 8.98 10.63 21.81
CA LYS A 177 8.75 11.03 23.21
C LYS A 177 7.32 11.56 23.39
N GLU A 178 6.78 12.29 22.43
CA GLU A 178 5.41 12.79 22.44
C GLU A 178 4.39 11.66 22.31
N LEU A 179 4.66 10.66 21.46
CA LEU A 179 3.84 9.43 21.39
C LEU A 179 3.90 8.66 22.72
N ALA A 180 5.10 8.42 23.25
CA ALA A 180 5.28 7.74 24.53
C ALA A 180 4.56 8.48 25.68
N SER A 181 4.66 9.81 25.72
CA SER A 181 3.98 10.64 26.72
C SER A 181 2.46 10.56 26.56
N SER A 182 1.95 10.57 25.33
CA SER A 182 0.50 10.42 25.08
C SER A 182 -0.02 9.05 25.54
N ILE A 183 0.80 7.99 25.46
CA ILE A 183 0.46 6.65 25.98
C ILE A 183 0.53 6.64 27.51
N LEU A 184 1.63 7.14 28.09
CA LEU A 184 1.87 7.07 29.52
C LEU A 184 0.90 7.96 30.32
N ASP A 185 0.70 9.20 29.86
CA ASP A 185 -0.03 10.22 30.60
C ASP A 185 -1.46 10.43 30.08
N GLY A 186 -1.81 9.74 29.00
CA GLY A 186 -3.11 9.88 28.33
C GLY A 186 -3.20 11.14 27.48
N ARG A 187 -4.33 11.30 26.80
CA ARG A 187 -4.55 12.45 25.90
C ARG A 187 -6.01 12.88 25.85
N GLY A 188 -6.25 14.15 26.15
CA GLY A 188 -7.59 14.72 26.18
C GLY A 188 -8.48 14.02 27.22
N LYS A 189 -9.78 13.98 26.96
CA LYS A 189 -10.76 13.45 27.92
C LYS A 189 -10.88 11.92 27.90
N PHE A 190 -10.56 11.29 26.77
CA PHE A 190 -10.97 9.90 26.50
C PHE A 190 -9.81 8.91 26.35
N MET A 191 -8.61 9.35 25.98
CA MET A 191 -7.45 8.46 25.92
C MET A 191 -6.86 8.32 27.34
N PRO A 192 -6.96 7.13 27.96
CA PRO A 192 -6.52 6.93 29.34
C PRO A 192 -4.98 6.94 29.44
N ALA A 193 -4.50 7.19 30.65
CA ALA A 193 -3.09 7.08 31.00
C ALA A 193 -2.72 5.61 31.27
N PHE A 194 -1.59 5.14 30.74
CA PHE A 194 -1.07 3.78 30.96
C PHE A 194 0.13 3.74 31.92
N ARG A 195 0.52 4.86 32.51
CA ARG A 195 1.58 4.91 33.53
C ARG A 195 1.26 3.98 34.70
N GLY A 196 2.19 3.09 35.01
CA GLY A 196 2.03 2.06 36.05
C GLY A 196 1.28 0.80 35.61
N VAL A 197 0.71 0.80 34.40
CA VAL A 197 0.18 -0.41 33.74
C VAL A 197 1.19 -0.98 32.76
N LEU A 198 1.84 -0.11 32.00
CA LEU A 198 2.89 -0.46 31.04
C LEU A 198 4.25 0.02 31.53
N ASN A 199 5.28 -0.79 31.29
CA ASN A 199 6.68 -0.41 31.50
C ASN A 199 7.27 0.28 30.25
N GLN A 200 8.48 0.82 30.37
CA GLN A 200 9.10 1.60 29.28
C GLN A 200 9.31 0.77 28.00
N ASN A 201 9.76 -0.49 28.12
CA ASN A 201 9.99 -1.35 26.96
C ASN A 201 8.68 -1.65 26.22
N GLU A 202 7.58 -1.83 26.95
CA GLU A 202 6.25 -2.03 26.38
C GLU A 202 5.74 -0.78 25.65
N VAL A 203 6.00 0.40 26.21
CA VAL A 203 5.66 1.68 25.57
C VAL A 203 6.51 1.91 24.33
N ASP A 204 7.80 1.65 24.39
CA ASP A 204 8.70 1.78 23.24
C ASP A 204 8.31 0.81 22.12
N GLY A 205 7.88 -0.41 22.48
CA GLY A 205 7.30 -1.36 21.54
C GLY A 205 6.03 -0.85 20.88
N LEU A 206 5.09 -0.29 21.65
CA LEU A 206 3.88 0.35 21.12
C LEU A 206 4.21 1.50 20.16
N VAL A 207 5.17 2.36 20.52
CA VAL A 207 5.62 3.46 19.65
C VAL A 207 6.17 2.91 18.34
N SER A 208 7.07 1.92 18.39
CA SER A 208 7.58 1.26 17.19
C SER A 208 6.48 0.64 16.33
N TYR A 209 5.49 -0.02 16.94
CA TYR A 209 4.38 -0.61 16.20
C TYR A 209 3.53 0.46 15.51
N ILE A 210 3.20 1.56 16.21
CA ILE A 210 2.47 2.70 15.64
C ILE A 210 3.21 3.28 14.44
N ARG A 211 4.54 3.38 14.48
CA ARG A 211 5.34 3.82 13.32
C ARG A 211 5.21 2.91 12.11
N LEU A 212 5.01 1.60 12.34
CA LEU A 212 4.85 0.61 11.29
C LEU A 212 3.42 0.48 10.78
N LEU A 213 2.42 1.09 11.43
CA LEU A 213 1.00 1.04 10.99
C LEU A 213 0.71 1.87 9.74
N TYR A 214 1.73 2.50 9.14
CA TYR A 214 1.62 3.29 7.93
C TYR A 214 0.79 2.62 6.81
N GLN A 215 -0.29 3.28 6.36
CA GLN A 215 -1.13 2.84 5.23
C GLN A 215 -1.43 3.98 4.23
N ILE A 216 -1.63 3.59 2.97
CA ILE A 216 -1.84 4.45 1.79
C ILE A 216 -3.04 5.40 1.95
N TRP A 217 -4.12 4.97 2.61
CA TRP A 217 -5.34 5.76 2.76
C TRP A 217 -5.14 7.07 3.51
N GLY A 218 -4.34 7.07 4.57
CA GLY A 218 -4.05 8.27 5.32
C GLY A 218 -3.45 9.37 4.43
N LYS A 219 -2.55 9.01 3.50
CA LYS A 219 -1.97 9.98 2.56
C LYS A 219 -2.98 10.44 1.51
N LEU A 220 -3.86 9.55 1.03
CA LEU A 220 -4.91 9.92 0.08
C LEU A 220 -5.85 10.98 0.67
N GLU A 221 -6.21 10.87 1.94
CA GLU A 221 -7.08 11.84 2.63
C GLU A 221 -6.48 13.26 2.69
N ASP A 222 -5.15 13.39 2.70
CA ASP A 222 -4.46 14.68 2.74
C ASP A 222 -4.32 15.36 1.36
N GLY A 223 -4.43 14.58 0.27
CA GLY A 223 -4.33 15.08 -1.10
C GLY A 223 -2.89 15.21 -1.63
N GLY A 224 -2.76 15.73 -2.85
CA GLY A 224 -1.46 15.95 -3.52
C GLY A 224 -0.83 14.72 -4.16
N LEU A 225 -1.49 13.56 -4.15
CA LEU A 225 -0.98 12.34 -4.78
C LEU A 225 -1.55 12.12 -6.18
N VAL A 226 -0.96 11.17 -6.90
CA VAL A 226 -1.45 10.68 -8.18
C VAL A 226 -1.86 9.23 -8.02
N ILE A 227 -3.04 8.88 -8.52
CA ILE A 227 -3.66 7.57 -8.38
C ILE A 227 -3.79 6.98 -9.79
N LEU A 228 -2.99 5.97 -10.12
CA LEU A 228 -3.15 5.21 -11.36
C LEU A 228 -4.07 4.02 -11.13
N MET A 229 -5.19 3.97 -11.82
CA MET A 229 -6.21 2.95 -11.63
C MET A 229 -6.36 2.09 -12.87
N ARG A 230 -6.39 0.77 -12.67
CA ARG A 230 -6.82 -0.19 -13.68
C ARG A 230 -8.34 -0.35 -13.61
N PRO A 231 -9.08 -0.19 -14.72
CA PRO A 231 -10.50 -0.47 -14.76
C PRO A 231 -10.85 -1.90 -14.31
N PRO A 232 -12.01 -2.12 -13.66
CA PRO A 232 -12.49 -3.45 -13.29
C PRO A 232 -13.11 -4.22 -14.48
N ALA A 233 -13.25 -5.54 -14.31
CA ALA A 233 -13.66 -6.54 -15.31
C ALA A 233 -14.76 -6.15 -16.33
N VAL A 234 -14.58 -6.67 -17.56
CA VAL A 234 -15.54 -6.63 -18.68
C VAL A 234 -16.64 -7.70 -18.52
N LYS A 235 -17.78 -7.56 -19.21
CA LYS A 235 -18.79 -8.64 -19.29
C LYS A 235 -18.18 -9.90 -19.91
N THR A 236 -18.02 -10.95 -19.11
CA THR A 236 -17.69 -12.29 -19.60
C THR A 236 -18.84 -12.83 -20.45
N GLY A 237 -18.59 -12.97 -21.75
CA GLY A 237 -19.55 -13.56 -22.67
C GLY A 237 -19.11 -13.51 -24.13
N GLU A 238 -17.83 -13.78 -24.41
CA GLU A 238 -17.28 -14.32 -25.66
C GLU A 238 -15.75 -14.24 -25.56
N GLU A 239 -15.09 -15.39 -25.52
CA GLU A 239 -13.65 -15.47 -25.77
C GLU A 239 -13.40 -14.91 -27.18
N GLY A 240 -12.83 -13.70 -27.26
CA GLY A 240 -12.25 -13.19 -28.50
C GLY A 240 -12.87 -11.93 -29.13
N SER A 241 -13.41 -10.97 -28.37
CA SER A 241 -13.52 -9.59 -28.89
C SER A 241 -12.72 -8.59 -28.06
N ASP A 242 -11.75 -8.00 -28.75
CA ASP A 242 -10.83 -6.96 -28.32
C ASP A 242 -11.64 -5.70 -27.93
N SER A 243 -12.14 -5.66 -26.69
CA SER A 243 -13.12 -4.67 -26.20
C SER A 243 -12.46 -3.31 -25.88
N LEU A 244 -11.71 -2.79 -26.84
CA LEU A 244 -10.98 -1.52 -26.86
C LEU A 244 -11.71 -0.49 -27.73
N LEU A 245 -13.04 -0.45 -27.65
CA LEU A 245 -13.81 0.47 -28.46
C LEU A 245 -13.53 1.92 -28.04
N ARG A 246 -12.90 2.67 -28.95
CA ARG A 246 -12.86 4.13 -28.94
C ARG A 246 -14.15 4.67 -29.54
N ASP A 247 -15.18 4.76 -28.71
CA ASP A 247 -16.43 5.44 -29.04
C ASP A 247 -16.56 6.72 -28.18
N PRO A 248 -16.76 7.91 -28.77
CA PRO A 248 -17.04 9.12 -28.01
C PRO A 248 -18.29 9.02 -27.12
N SER A 249 -19.30 8.25 -27.53
CA SER A 249 -20.57 8.08 -26.81
C SER A 249 -20.50 7.02 -25.71
N CYS A 250 -19.71 5.96 -25.93
CA CYS A 250 -19.69 4.75 -25.10
C CYS A 250 -21.08 4.15 -24.84
N GLU A 251 -21.97 4.23 -25.83
CA GLU A 251 -23.33 3.71 -25.75
C GLU A 251 -23.42 2.24 -26.23
N SER A 252 -22.31 1.63 -26.67
CA SER A 252 -22.25 0.25 -27.14
C SER A 252 -22.32 -0.78 -25.99
N LYS A 253 -22.61 -2.06 -26.32
CA LYS A 253 -22.91 -3.12 -25.33
C LYS A 253 -21.68 -3.74 -24.63
N GLU A 254 -20.48 -3.22 -24.89
CA GLU A 254 -19.18 -3.69 -24.36
C GLU A 254 -18.68 -2.83 -23.17
N ASN A 255 -19.64 -2.28 -22.43
CA ASN A 255 -19.45 -1.47 -21.24
C ASN A 255 -19.10 -2.32 -20.00
N LEU A 256 -18.78 -1.65 -18.88
CA LEU A 256 -18.49 -2.28 -17.59
C LEU A 256 -19.48 -3.42 -17.29
N SER A 257 -18.95 -4.58 -16.85
CA SER A 257 -19.80 -5.65 -16.32
C SER A 257 -20.63 -5.16 -15.13
N GLU A 258 -21.71 -5.86 -14.80
CA GLU A 258 -22.46 -5.55 -13.58
C GLU A 258 -21.56 -5.64 -12.34
N THR A 259 -20.58 -6.56 -12.34
CA THR A 259 -19.51 -6.64 -11.33
C THR A 259 -18.59 -5.42 -11.38
N GLY A 260 -18.14 -5.02 -12.57
CA GLY A 260 -17.27 -3.84 -12.76
C GLY A 260 -17.93 -2.54 -12.32
N LYS A 261 -19.23 -2.36 -12.60
CA LYS A 261 -20.02 -1.23 -12.11
C LYS A 261 -20.13 -1.23 -10.59
N LYS A 262 -20.39 -2.39 -9.97
CA LYS A 262 -20.41 -2.53 -8.50
C LYS A 262 -19.06 -2.16 -7.89
N ASN A 263 -17.96 -2.63 -8.48
CA ASN A 263 -16.61 -2.29 -8.03
C ASN A 263 -16.34 -0.78 -8.14
N ALA A 264 -16.69 -0.16 -9.27
CA ALA A 264 -16.54 1.29 -9.43
C ALA A 264 -17.41 2.10 -8.45
N VAL A 265 -18.62 1.62 -8.10
CA VAL A 265 -19.45 2.21 -7.05
C VAL A 265 -18.81 2.03 -5.66
N ARG A 266 -18.23 0.86 -5.36
CA ARG A 266 -17.51 0.62 -4.10
C ARG A 266 -16.31 1.57 -3.95
N ILE A 267 -15.53 1.77 -5.01
CA ILE A 267 -14.46 2.77 -5.06
C ILE A 267 -15.02 4.16 -4.70
N ARG A 268 -16.10 4.58 -5.37
CA ARG A 268 -16.75 5.88 -5.09
C ARG A 268 -17.11 6.02 -3.61
N GLU A 269 -17.76 5.01 -3.04
CA GLU A 269 -18.24 5.02 -1.66
C GLU A 269 -17.08 5.06 -0.66
N GLN A 270 -16.01 4.32 -0.90
CA GLN A 270 -14.80 4.32 -0.06
C GLN A 270 -14.10 5.69 -0.10
N PHE A 271 -13.88 6.25 -1.29
CA PHE A 271 -13.26 7.57 -1.42
C PHE A 271 -14.11 8.67 -0.78
N LYS A 272 -15.42 8.63 -0.98
CA LYS A 272 -16.35 9.61 -0.37
C LYS A 272 -16.44 9.47 1.14
N SER A 273 -16.56 8.26 1.67
CA SER A 273 -16.69 8.03 3.12
C SER A 273 -15.43 8.43 3.90
N ARG A 274 -14.25 8.26 3.29
CA ARG A 274 -12.97 8.71 3.82
C ARG A 274 -12.68 10.20 3.58
N GLY A 275 -13.50 10.89 2.78
CA GLY A 275 -13.32 12.30 2.49
C GLY A 275 -12.07 12.61 1.66
N VAL A 276 -11.64 11.66 0.81
CA VAL A 276 -10.46 11.80 -0.04
C VAL A 276 -10.69 12.94 -1.05
N PRO A 277 -9.88 14.02 -1.03
CA PRO A 277 -10.04 15.12 -1.97
C PRO A 277 -9.57 14.67 -3.36
N ILE A 278 -10.47 14.66 -4.34
CA ILE A 278 -10.11 14.45 -5.75
C ILE A 278 -10.16 15.81 -6.45
N GLU A 279 -9.04 16.20 -7.05
CA GLU A 279 -8.92 17.48 -7.74
C GLU A 279 -9.25 17.37 -9.23
N SER A 280 -8.74 16.33 -9.87
CA SER A 280 -8.99 16.06 -11.29
C SER A 280 -8.93 14.57 -11.59
N VAL A 281 -9.67 14.17 -12.61
CA VAL A 281 -9.77 12.78 -13.05
C VAL A 281 -9.56 12.77 -14.55
N LEU A 282 -8.48 12.10 -14.97
CA LEU A 282 -8.18 11.85 -16.37
C LEU A 282 -8.39 10.37 -16.67
N ALA A 283 -8.89 10.06 -17.86
CA ALA A 283 -9.06 8.69 -18.30
C ALA A 283 -8.57 8.50 -19.74
N SER A 284 -8.15 7.26 -20.03
CA SER A 284 -8.00 6.80 -21.42
C SER A 284 -9.27 7.12 -22.23
N PRO A 285 -9.17 7.41 -23.54
CA PRO A 285 -10.31 7.52 -24.45
C PRO A 285 -11.14 6.23 -24.58
N ASP A 286 -10.61 5.10 -24.12
CA ASP A 286 -11.28 3.80 -24.20
C ASP A 286 -12.46 3.73 -23.21
N CYS A 287 -13.58 3.14 -23.67
CA CYS A 287 -14.84 3.22 -22.94
C CYS A 287 -14.80 2.65 -21.53
N LEU A 288 -14.09 1.52 -21.32
CA LEU A 288 -13.96 0.91 -20.00
C LEU A 288 -13.33 1.88 -18.98
N ALA A 289 -12.29 2.62 -19.39
CA ALA A 289 -11.63 3.60 -18.53
C ALA A 289 -12.52 4.81 -18.26
N LYS A 290 -13.17 5.36 -19.29
CA LYS A 290 -14.08 6.50 -19.13
C LYS A 290 -15.27 6.16 -18.24
N GLU A 291 -15.89 5.00 -18.44
CA GLU A 291 -17.03 4.56 -17.62
C GLU A 291 -16.62 4.29 -16.18
N THR A 292 -15.46 3.67 -15.96
CA THR A 292 -14.91 3.45 -14.61
C THR A 292 -14.67 4.78 -13.93
N ALA A 293 -13.97 5.70 -14.57
CA ALA A 293 -13.65 7.01 -14.03
C ALA A 293 -14.93 7.80 -13.72
N LYS A 294 -15.91 7.78 -14.63
CA LYS A 294 -17.20 8.47 -14.47
C LYS A 294 -18.03 7.86 -13.35
N THR A 295 -18.02 6.53 -13.25
CA THR A 295 -18.72 5.81 -12.19
C THR A 295 -18.01 6.00 -10.85
N ALA A 296 -16.70 5.92 -10.75
CA ALA A 296 -16.01 6.08 -9.47
C ALA A 296 -15.97 7.55 -8.98
N PHE A 297 -15.76 8.50 -9.89
CA PHE A 297 -15.37 9.86 -9.51
C PHE A 297 -16.20 10.99 -10.13
N GLY A 298 -17.09 10.70 -11.09
CA GLY A 298 -18.01 11.68 -11.66
C GLY A 298 -17.48 12.36 -12.92
N GLN A 299 -17.04 13.63 -12.83
CA GLN A 299 -16.53 14.36 -13.99
C GLN A 299 -15.15 13.84 -14.40
N VAL A 300 -14.95 13.62 -15.70
CA VAL A 300 -13.73 13.02 -16.25
C VAL A 300 -13.32 13.79 -17.50
N GLU A 301 -12.04 14.07 -17.62
CA GLU A 301 -11.41 14.52 -18.85
C GLU A 301 -10.73 13.34 -19.55
N SER A 302 -10.95 13.21 -20.87
CA SER A 302 -10.32 12.16 -21.65
C SER A 302 -9.02 12.67 -22.26
N VAL A 303 -7.94 11.89 -22.13
CA VAL A 303 -6.61 12.28 -22.61
C VAL A 303 -5.94 11.14 -23.37
N GLU A 304 -5.40 11.45 -24.54
CA GLU A 304 -4.83 10.45 -25.45
C GLU A 304 -3.62 9.72 -24.86
N PHE A 305 -2.78 10.36 -24.03
CA PHE A 305 -1.58 9.71 -23.49
C PHE A 305 -1.86 8.56 -22.51
N LEU A 306 -3.13 8.34 -22.13
CA LEU A 306 -3.57 7.20 -21.33
C LEU A 306 -4.12 6.03 -22.18
N SER A 307 -4.16 6.15 -23.50
CA SER A 307 -4.62 5.10 -24.42
C SER A 307 -3.84 3.80 -24.30
N LEU A 308 -4.47 2.67 -24.68
CA LEU A 308 -3.81 1.37 -24.67
C LEU A 308 -2.61 1.34 -25.62
N MET A 309 -1.46 0.93 -25.07
CA MET A 309 -0.18 0.88 -25.79
C MET A 309 -0.16 -0.11 -26.96
N ASP A 310 -0.89 -1.24 -26.91
CA ASP A 310 -0.92 -2.25 -27.99
C ASP A 310 -1.49 -1.72 -29.31
N THR A 311 -2.25 -0.63 -29.25
CA THR A 311 -2.86 0.00 -30.44
C THR A 311 -1.97 1.07 -31.06
N LEU A 312 -0.79 1.33 -30.49
CA LEU A 312 0.08 2.44 -30.85
C LEU A 312 1.34 1.96 -31.57
N SER A 313 1.90 2.82 -32.42
CA SER A 313 3.28 2.62 -32.88
C SER A 313 4.27 2.79 -31.71
N GLU A 314 5.45 2.17 -31.82
CA GLU A 314 6.51 2.26 -30.80
C GLU A 314 6.84 3.72 -30.43
N GLN A 315 6.97 4.59 -31.42
CA GLN A 315 7.23 6.01 -31.22
C GLN A 315 6.09 6.73 -30.45
N GLN A 316 4.84 6.33 -30.70
CA GLN A 316 3.70 6.89 -29.97
C GLN A 316 3.64 6.37 -28.54
N ALA A 317 3.90 5.08 -28.33
CA ALA A 317 3.96 4.46 -27.01
C ALA A 317 5.03 5.12 -26.12
N ASP A 318 6.23 5.36 -26.65
CA ASP A 318 7.30 6.08 -25.94
C ASP A 318 6.91 7.51 -25.59
N SER A 319 6.32 8.22 -26.55
CA SER A 319 5.83 9.59 -26.35
C SER A 319 4.74 9.65 -25.26
N TYR A 320 3.84 8.67 -25.22
CA TYR A 320 2.73 8.61 -24.25
C TYR A 320 3.23 8.25 -22.86
N THR A 321 4.14 7.29 -22.73
CA THR A 321 4.82 6.95 -21.47
C THR A 321 5.53 8.17 -20.90
N ALA A 322 6.31 8.88 -21.73
CA ALA A 322 7.00 10.09 -21.29
C ALA A 322 6.03 11.23 -20.88
N GLN A 323 4.86 11.33 -21.52
CA GLN A 323 3.81 12.26 -21.11
C GLN A 323 3.18 11.87 -19.77
N LEU A 324 2.92 10.58 -19.56
CA LEU A 324 2.40 10.04 -18.31
C LEU A 324 3.37 10.30 -17.14
N GLU A 325 4.65 9.98 -17.30
CA GLU A 325 5.69 10.25 -16.30
C GLU A 325 5.78 11.73 -15.95
N ARG A 326 5.82 12.61 -16.97
CA ARG A 326 5.81 14.06 -16.76
C ARG A 326 4.55 14.49 -16.03
N ARG A 327 3.38 13.97 -16.40
CA ARG A 327 2.11 14.34 -15.76
C ARG A 327 2.08 13.95 -14.29
N ILE A 328 2.61 12.78 -13.94
CA ILE A 328 2.70 12.30 -12.57
C ILE A 328 3.71 13.14 -11.79
N GLY A 329 4.97 13.19 -12.24
CA GLY A 329 6.06 13.81 -11.47
C GLY A 329 6.03 15.34 -11.41
N SER A 330 5.25 16.01 -12.28
CA SER A 330 5.02 17.46 -12.20
C SER A 330 3.73 17.85 -11.47
N TYR A 331 2.93 16.87 -11.03
CA TYR A 331 1.69 17.17 -10.31
C TYR A 331 1.98 17.89 -9.00
N SER A 332 1.23 18.95 -8.73
CA SER A 332 1.40 19.83 -7.56
C SER A 332 0.05 20.35 -7.03
N GLY A 333 -1.04 19.66 -7.36
CA GLY A 333 -2.38 19.98 -6.88
C GLY A 333 -2.52 19.76 -5.37
N LYS A 334 -3.57 20.34 -4.78
CA LYS A 334 -3.88 20.18 -3.35
C LYS A 334 -4.74 18.94 -3.08
N GLY A 335 -5.57 18.52 -4.03
CA GLY A 335 -6.25 17.22 -3.99
C GLY A 335 -5.48 16.15 -4.75
N ASN A 336 -6.04 14.96 -4.90
CA ASN A 336 -5.42 13.88 -5.66
C ASN A 336 -5.81 13.94 -7.14
N LEU A 337 -4.87 13.57 -8.00
CA LEU A 337 -5.11 13.35 -9.42
C LEU A 337 -5.38 11.87 -9.66
N VAL A 338 -6.52 11.53 -10.26
CA VAL A 338 -6.82 10.16 -10.67
C VAL A 338 -6.56 9.99 -12.16
N LEU A 339 -5.83 8.95 -12.53
CA LEU A 339 -5.52 8.56 -13.90
C LEU A 339 -6.04 7.14 -14.13
N VAL A 340 -7.07 6.96 -14.94
CA VAL A 340 -7.65 5.64 -15.25
C VAL A 340 -7.12 5.16 -16.60
N THR A 341 -6.36 4.07 -16.61
CA THR A 341 -5.62 3.58 -17.78
C THR A 341 -5.42 2.05 -17.72
N HIS A 342 -4.60 1.49 -18.59
CA HIS A 342 -4.49 0.05 -18.82
C HIS A 342 -3.27 -0.57 -18.15
N GLU A 343 -3.27 -1.89 -18.09
CA GLU A 343 -2.18 -2.67 -17.48
C GLU A 343 -0.82 -2.31 -18.07
N LEU A 344 -0.68 -2.24 -19.39
CA LEU A 344 0.59 -1.93 -20.04
C LEU A 344 1.10 -0.52 -19.70
N ASN A 345 0.22 0.47 -19.60
CA ASN A 345 0.60 1.82 -19.21
C ASN A 345 1.10 1.87 -17.76
N ILE A 346 0.42 1.15 -16.85
CA ILE A 346 0.82 1.06 -15.45
C ILE A 346 2.15 0.31 -15.32
N ASN A 347 2.29 -0.80 -16.05
CA ASN A 347 3.50 -1.60 -16.08
C ASN A 347 4.69 -0.81 -16.65
N ALA A 348 4.48 0.01 -17.68
CA ALA A 348 5.54 0.82 -18.27
C ALA A 348 6.18 1.79 -17.27
N ILE A 349 5.41 2.34 -16.32
CA ILE A 349 5.92 3.33 -15.36
C ILE A 349 6.28 2.76 -13.98
N SER A 350 5.65 1.66 -13.57
CA SER A 350 5.76 1.11 -12.21
C SER A 350 6.18 -0.35 -12.19
N PHE A 351 6.07 -1.02 -13.34
CA PHE A 351 6.20 -2.47 -13.52
C PHE A 351 5.29 -3.30 -12.61
N GLN A 352 4.28 -2.67 -12.04
CA GLN A 352 3.23 -3.35 -11.32
C GLN A 352 2.25 -3.95 -12.32
N THR A 353 1.90 -5.20 -12.10
CA THR A 353 0.69 -5.80 -12.69
C THR A 353 -0.42 -5.63 -11.66
N LEU A 354 -1.29 -4.66 -11.88
CA LEU A 354 -2.44 -4.44 -11.00
C LEU A 354 -3.56 -5.40 -11.37
N GLU A 355 -4.19 -6.04 -10.40
CA GLU A 355 -5.47 -6.70 -10.65
C GLU A 355 -6.55 -5.67 -11.01
N GLU A 356 -7.63 -6.15 -11.61
CA GLU A 356 -8.76 -5.33 -12.04
C GLU A 356 -9.40 -4.58 -10.87
N GLY A 357 -9.54 -3.25 -11.00
CA GLY A 357 -10.09 -2.38 -9.95
C GLY A 357 -9.09 -1.95 -8.88
N TYR A 358 -7.85 -2.45 -8.91
CA TYR A 358 -6.79 -1.95 -8.00
C TYR A 358 -6.22 -0.63 -8.52
N PHE A 359 -5.61 0.12 -7.61
CA PHE A 359 -4.93 1.36 -7.98
C PHE A 359 -3.59 1.52 -7.28
N LEU A 360 -2.64 2.05 -8.04
CA LEU A 360 -1.32 2.45 -7.63
C LEU A 360 -1.36 3.90 -7.15
N VAL A 361 -0.79 4.18 -5.99
CA VAL A 361 -0.66 5.54 -5.45
C VAL A 361 0.78 5.99 -5.56
N LEU A 362 0.96 7.18 -6.12
CA LEU A 362 2.24 7.78 -6.44
C LEU A 362 2.33 9.15 -5.77
N ASN A 363 3.50 9.48 -5.24
CA ASN A 363 3.83 10.76 -4.65
C ASN A 363 4.74 11.55 -5.61
N PRO A 364 4.25 12.64 -6.22
CA PRO A 364 5.08 13.50 -7.07
C PRO A 364 6.21 14.15 -6.29
N MET A 365 7.43 14.07 -6.81
CA MET A 365 8.63 14.66 -6.19
C MET A 365 9.09 15.95 -6.89
N GLY A 366 8.43 16.33 -8.00
CA GLY A 366 8.87 17.40 -8.87
C GLY A 366 9.89 16.92 -9.90
N LYS A 367 10.20 17.77 -10.90
CA LYS A 367 11.17 17.47 -11.97
C LYS A 367 10.91 16.17 -12.74
N ASN A 368 9.65 15.76 -12.84
CA ASN A 368 9.21 14.49 -13.47
C ASN A 368 9.60 13.24 -12.69
N GLU A 369 9.97 13.36 -11.41
CA GLU A 369 10.21 12.23 -10.52
C GLU A 369 8.98 11.98 -9.64
N PHE A 370 8.78 10.72 -9.27
CA PHE A 370 7.71 10.30 -8.37
C PHE A 370 8.12 9.05 -7.58
N GLU A 371 7.54 8.91 -6.40
CA GLU A 371 7.72 7.78 -5.49
C GLU A 371 6.46 6.91 -5.50
N GLU A 372 6.61 5.59 -5.55
CA GLU A 372 5.51 4.66 -5.31
C GLU A 372 5.17 4.62 -3.81
N ILE A 373 3.96 5.03 -3.47
CA ILE A 373 3.44 4.97 -2.11
C ILE A 373 2.85 3.58 -1.82
N GLY A 374 2.34 2.93 -2.85
CA GLY A 374 1.94 1.53 -2.84
C GLY A 374 0.65 1.28 -3.63
N ILE A 375 0.23 0.02 -3.63
CA ILE A 375 -0.99 -0.43 -4.31
C ILE A 375 -2.12 -0.57 -3.29
N TYR A 376 -3.26 0.04 -3.58
CA TYR A 376 -4.50 -0.29 -2.90
C TYR A 376 -5.22 -1.43 -3.62
N ARG A 377 -5.65 -2.39 -2.81
CA ARG A 377 -6.46 -3.52 -3.22
C ARG A 377 -7.89 -3.23 -2.81
N LEU A 378 -8.83 -3.35 -3.75
CA LEU A 378 -10.24 -3.37 -3.36
C LEU A 378 -10.47 -4.60 -2.49
N ASP A 379 -10.88 -4.38 -1.25
CA ASP A 379 -11.35 -5.47 -0.40
C ASP A 379 -12.47 -6.19 -1.16
N ASN A 380 -12.45 -7.53 -1.19
CA ASN A 380 -13.54 -8.30 -1.79
C ASN A 380 -14.82 -8.21 -0.97
#